data_AF-A0A5B8VTV8-F1
#
_entry.id   AF-A0A5B8VTV8-F1
#
_cell.length_a   1.000
_cell.length_b   1.000
_cell.length_c   1.000
_cell.angle_alpha   90.00
_cell.angle_beta   90.00
_cell.angle_gamma   90.00
#
_symmetry.space_group_name_H-M   'P 1'
#
loop_
_entity.id
_entity.type
_entity.pdbx_description
1 polymer ?
#
loop_
_entity_poly.entity_id
_entity_poly.type
_entity_poly.pdbx_seq_one_letter_code
_entity_poly.pdbx_strand_id
1 'polypeptide(L)'
;MLVIALWLGDLCFGAVALACSVCEKQQPKILRGITHGAGPQGRFDYVIIWVMVVITMATLYYSIKWLIRPGEKNKEHIKRFILNEA
;
A
#
# COMPACT_ATOMS: atom_id res chain seq x y z
N MET A 1 -3.86 22.89 18.16
CA MET A 1 -4.65 21.92 18.95
C MET A 1 -6.00 21.59 18.29
N LEU A 2 -6.75 22.56 17.77
CA LEU A 2 -8.05 22.32 17.09
C LEU A 2 -7.93 21.49 15.79
N VAL A 3 -6.89 21.75 15.00
CA VAL A 3 -6.64 21.00 13.75
C VAL A 3 -6.22 19.56 14.05
N ILE A 4 -5.38 19.33 15.06
CA ILE A 4 -4.94 17.96 15.44
C ILE A 4 -6.14 17.13 15.96
N ALA A 5 -7.09 17.75 16.66
CA ALA A 5 -8.31 17.10 17.12
C ALA A 5 -9.28 16.75 15.97
N LEU A 6 -9.35 17.59 14.92
CA LEU A 6 -10.12 17.31 13.71
C LEU A 6 -9.55 16.12 12.92
N TRP A 7 -8.21 16.01 12.83
CA TRP A 7 -7.54 14.90 12.14
C TRP A 7 -7.58 13.57 12.94
N LEU A 8 -7.60 13.62 14.27
CA LEU A 8 -7.76 12.43 15.13
C LEU A 8 -9.21 11.92 15.17
N GLY A 9 -10.20 12.79 14.96
CA GLY A 9 -11.62 12.42 14.90
C GLY A 9 -11.96 11.53 13.70
N ASP A 10 -11.39 11.83 12.53
CA ASP A 10 -11.55 11.03 11.31
C ASP A 10 -10.92 9.62 11.41
N LEU A 11 -9.91 9.45 12.28
CA LEU A 11 -9.23 8.17 12.47
C LEU A 11 -10.04 7.15 13.30
N CYS A 12 -11.05 7.61 14.05
CA CYS A 12 -11.82 6.78 14.99
C CYS A 12 -13.17 6.26 14.46
N PHE A 13 -13.59 6.65 13.26
CA PHE A 13 -14.84 6.17 12.62
C PHE A 13 -14.57 5.13 11.51
N GLY A 14 -13.52 4.33 11.66
CA GLY A 14 -13.31 3.12 10.85
C GLY A 14 -14.35 2.05 11.20
N ALA A 15 -15.56 2.20 10.68
CA ALA A 15 -16.66 1.27 10.90
C ALA A 15 -16.26 -0.17 10.51
N VAL A 16 -16.69 -1.09 11.36
CA VAL A 16 -16.51 -2.55 11.30
C VAL A 16 -16.55 -3.10 9.86
N ALA A 17 -15.47 -3.78 9.47
CA ALA A 17 -15.22 -4.31 8.12
C ALA A 17 -16.04 -5.56 7.74
N LEU A 18 -17.34 -5.58 8.07
CA LEU A 18 -18.26 -6.67 7.73
C LEU A 18 -19.15 -6.25 6.56
N ALA A 19 -19.20 -7.09 5.52
CA ALA A 19 -19.97 -6.82 4.32
C ALA A 19 -21.46 -6.95 4.64
N CYS A 20 -22.26 -5.93 4.30
CA CYS A 20 -23.70 -6.12 4.25
C CYS A 20 -24.02 -7.10 3.10
N SER A 21 -25.17 -7.77 3.20
CA SER A 21 -25.60 -8.78 2.23
C SER A 21 -25.71 -8.27 0.78
N VAL A 22 -25.82 -6.96 0.59
CA VAL A 22 -25.79 -6.30 -0.72
C VAL A 22 -24.35 -6.20 -1.25
N CYS A 23 -23.42 -5.66 -0.44
CA CYS A 23 -22.01 -5.55 -0.81
C CYS A 23 -21.38 -6.91 -1.09
N GLU A 24 -21.72 -7.94 -0.31
CA GLU A 24 -21.21 -9.29 -0.49
C GLU A 24 -21.62 -9.92 -1.83
N LYS A 25 -22.86 -9.64 -2.31
CA LYS A 25 -23.34 -10.12 -3.61
C LYS A 25 -22.67 -9.42 -4.78
N GLN A 26 -22.30 -8.15 -4.62
CA GLN A 26 -21.61 -7.35 -5.63
C GLN A 26 -20.09 -7.62 -5.66
N GLN A 27 -19.54 -8.28 -4.64
CA GLN A 27 -18.14 -8.68 -4.63
C GLN A 27 -17.87 -9.90 -5.52
N PRO A 28 -16.69 -9.94 -6.17
CA PRO A 28 -16.26 -11.12 -6.92
C PRO A 28 -16.13 -12.31 -5.97
N LYS A 29 -16.39 -13.53 -6.46
CA LYS A 29 -16.54 -14.75 -5.64
C LYS A 29 -15.40 -14.98 -4.63
N ILE A 30 -14.18 -14.56 -4.96
CA ILE A 30 -12.97 -14.75 -4.15
C ILE A 30 -12.86 -13.72 -3.01
N LEU A 31 -13.51 -12.56 -3.12
CA LEU A 31 -13.38 -11.45 -2.17
C LEU A 31 -14.66 -11.20 -1.36
N ARG A 32 -15.61 -12.13 -1.39
CA ARG A 32 -16.86 -12.03 -0.62
C ARG A 32 -16.56 -12.11 0.89
N GLY A 33 -17.18 -11.22 1.66
CA GLY A 33 -17.00 -11.16 3.11
C GLY A 33 -15.88 -10.23 3.57
N ILE A 34 -15.08 -9.68 2.65
CA ILE A 34 -14.03 -8.70 2.94
C ILE A 34 -14.48 -7.34 2.42
N THR A 35 -14.98 -6.45 3.29
CA THR A 35 -15.28 -5.08 2.82
C THR A 35 -13.99 -4.33 2.60
N HIS A 36 -13.73 -3.99 1.35
CA HIS A 36 -13.04 -2.76 1.06
C HIS A 36 -14.13 -1.68 0.94
N GLY A 37 -13.79 -0.43 1.27
CA GLY A 37 -14.71 0.70 1.15
C GLY A 37 -15.27 0.87 -0.26
N ALA A 38 -16.09 1.90 -0.47
CA ALA A 38 -16.69 2.15 -1.78
C ALA A 38 -15.62 2.11 -2.89
N GLY A 39 -15.86 1.28 -3.90
CA GLY A 39 -14.99 1.16 -5.06
C GLY A 39 -15.00 2.43 -5.93
N PRO A 40 -14.19 2.45 -6.99
CA PRO A 40 -14.04 3.60 -7.87
C PRO A 40 -15.38 3.91 -8.54
N GLN A 41 -15.85 5.16 -8.42
CA GLN A 41 -17.16 5.58 -8.92
C GLN A 41 -17.06 6.11 -10.36
N GLY A 42 -15.91 6.69 -10.73
CA GLY A 42 -15.69 7.32 -12.02
C GLY A 42 -14.50 6.77 -12.80
N ARG A 43 -14.45 7.08 -14.11
CA ARG A 43 -13.30 6.73 -14.98
C ARG A 43 -11.98 7.32 -14.47
N PHE A 44 -12.03 8.52 -13.89
CA PHE A 44 -10.85 9.19 -13.37
C PHE A 44 -10.29 8.49 -12.12
N ASP A 45 -11.14 7.92 -11.28
CA ASP A 45 -10.73 7.13 -10.11
C ASP A 45 -9.88 5.92 -10.55
N TYR A 46 -10.26 5.26 -11.65
CA TYR A 46 -9.46 4.18 -12.23
C TYR A 46 -8.11 4.64 -12.76
N VAL A 47 -8.01 5.86 -13.29
CA VAL A 47 -6.71 6.43 -13.72
C VAL A 47 -5.79 6.59 -12.53
N ILE A 48 -6.28 7.16 -11.42
CA ILE A 48 -5.50 7.33 -10.18
C ILE A 48 -5.02 5.97 -9.66
N ILE A 49 -5.91 4.97 -9.62
CA ILE A 49 -5.57 3.62 -9.14
C ILE A 49 -4.45 3.02 -9.98
N TRP A 50 -4.53 3.13 -11.32
CA TRP A 50 -3.48 2.61 -12.19
C TRP A 50 -2.15 3.33 -12.02
N VAL A 51 -2.16 4.65 -11.83
CA VAL A 51 -0.95 5.42 -11.51
C VAL A 51 -0.34 4.92 -10.20
N MET A 52 -1.14 4.73 -9.16
CA MET A 52 -0.68 4.19 -7.88
C MET A 52 -0.08 2.79 -8.01
N VAL A 53 -0.75 1.88 -8.75
CA VAL A 53 -0.24 0.53 -9.02
C VAL A 53 1.13 0.59 -9.69
N VAL A 54 1.31 1.43 -10.70
CA VAL A 54 2.60 1.59 -11.41
C VAL A 54 3.69 2.10 -10.47
N ILE A 55 3.39 3.14 -9.67
CA ILE A 55 4.37 3.71 -8.72
C ILE A 55 4.75 2.67 -7.67
N THR A 56 3.78 1.98 -7.07
CA THR A 56 4.03 0.94 -6.05
C THR A 56 4.82 -0.24 -6.61
N MET A 57 4.53 -0.68 -7.84
CA MET A 57 5.31 -1.74 -8.49
C MET A 57 6.75 -1.29 -8.75
N ALA A 58 6.95 -0.04 -9.19
CA ALA A 58 8.28 0.52 -9.39
C ALA A 58 9.07 0.62 -8.07
N THR A 59 8.44 1.15 -7.01
CA THR A 59 9.11 1.28 -5.69
C THR A 59 9.44 -0.08 -5.09
N LEU A 60 8.53 -1.06 -5.19
CA LEU A 60 8.79 -2.44 -4.75
C LEU A 60 9.95 -3.06 -5.53
N TYR A 61 9.95 -2.91 -6.85
CA TYR A 61 11.04 -3.41 -7.70
C TYR A 61 12.39 -2.82 -7.29
N TYR A 62 12.48 -1.49 -7.14
CA TYR A 62 13.74 -0.84 -6.75
C TYR A 62 14.16 -1.18 -5.31
N SER A 63 13.20 -1.29 -4.39
CA SER A 63 13.44 -1.74 -3.02
C SER A 63 14.11 -3.12 -3.01
N ILE A 64 13.52 -4.10 -3.72
CA ILE A 64 14.08 -5.45 -3.85
C ILE A 64 15.44 -5.42 -4.55
N LYS A 65 15.55 -4.70 -5.68
CA LYS A 65 16.78 -4.59 -6.47
C LYS A 65 17.97 -4.14 -5.62
N TRP A 66 17.80 -3.07 -4.84
CA TRP A 66 18.87 -2.54 -4.00
C TRP A 66 19.02 -3.30 -2.68
N LEU A 67 18.00 -4.04 -2.27
CA LEU A 67 18.14 -4.97 -1.15
C LEU A 67 19.08 -6.11 -1.51
N ILE A 68 18.90 -6.72 -2.69
CA ILE A 68 19.68 -7.87 -3.18
C ILE A 68 21.05 -7.45 -3.71
N ARG A 69 21.11 -6.41 -4.56
CA ARG A 69 22.34 -5.95 -5.19
C ARG A 69 22.54 -4.46 -4.93
N PRO A 70 23.07 -4.09 -3.74
CA PRO A 70 23.40 -2.71 -3.46
C PRO A 70 24.46 -2.25 -4.46
N GLY A 71 24.15 -1.21 -5.25
CA GLY A 71 25.09 -0.60 -6.21
C GLY A 71 26.15 0.28 -5.55
N GLU A 72 26.32 0.16 -4.25
CA GLU A 72 27.23 0.97 -3.43
C GLU A 72 28.68 0.54 -3.66
N LYS A 73 29.54 1.52 -3.98
CA LYS A 73 30.97 1.30 -4.25
C LYS A 73 31.84 1.58 -3.03
N ASN A 74 31.31 2.29 -2.04
CA ASN A 74 32.01 2.59 -0.80
C ASN A 74 32.25 1.31 0.01
N LYS A 75 33.51 1.10 0.41
CA LYS A 75 33.95 -0.06 1.19
C LYS A 75 33.50 -0.01 2.65
N GLU A 76 33.21 1.16 3.20
CA GLU A 76 32.83 1.36 4.61
C GLU A 76 31.32 1.29 4.86
N HIS A 77 30.52 0.98 3.84
CA HIS A 77 29.08 0.87 4.02
C HIS A 77 28.73 -0.42 4.79
N ILE A 78 27.88 -0.30 5.83
CA ILE A 78 27.46 -1.40 6.73
C ILE A 78 27.01 -2.68 5.99
N LYS A 79 26.45 -2.51 4.78
CA LYS A 79 25.97 -3.62 3.96
C LYS A 79 27.08 -4.38 3.21
N ARG A 80 28.24 -3.76 2.94
CA ARG A 80 29.42 -4.47 2.39
C ARG A 80 30.23 -5.17 3.47
N PHE A 81 30.19 -4.66 4.71
CA PHE A 81 30.76 -5.35 5.87
C PHE A 81 30.10 -6.72 6.03
N ILE A 82 28.77 -6.82 6.05
CA ILE A 82 28.09 -8.12 6.23
C ILE A 82 28.26 -9.07 5.02
N LEU A 83 28.35 -8.54 3.78
CA LEU A 83 28.36 -9.35 2.56
C LEU A 83 29.77 -9.75 2.06
N ASN A 84 30.84 -9.21 2.63
CA ASN A 84 32.23 -9.44 2.20
C ASN A 84 33.12 -10.04 3.31
N GLU A 85 32.51 -10.47 4.42
CA GLU A 85 33.12 -11.29 5.48
C GLU A 85 32.94 -12.76 5.09
N ALA A 86 33.72 -13.21 4.11
CA ALA A 86 33.93 -14.61 3.73
C ALA A 86 35.34 -14.78 3.14
#